data_AF-A0A1Y2F149-F1
#
_entry.id   AF-A0A1Y2F149-F1
#
_cell.length_a   1.000
_cell.length_b   1.000
_cell.length_c   1.000
_cell.angle_alpha   90.00
_cell.angle_beta   90.00
_cell.angle_gamma   90.00
#
_symmetry.space_group_name_H-M   'P 1'
#
loop_
_entity.id
_entity.type
_entity.pdbx_description
1 polymer ?
#
loop_
_entity_poly.entity_id
_entity_poly.type
_entity_poly.pdbx_seq_one_letter_code
_entity_poly.pdbx_strand_id
1 'polypeptide(L)'
;MNKLYASFKENEFSILKKGSYIATGNWGCGVFNGDIELKSLLQIIVASHAEKNIYYCSFGNIKIINGLSELISNLRKHNITTDILYKLIKAYNNEVIFEKVNKDSPPKITLFNYIMEKIKIVKI
;
A
#
# COMPACT_ATOMS: atom_id res chain seq x y z
N MET A 1 -2.50 -4.85 -9.22
CA MET A 1 -3.67 -4.00 -8.93
C MET A 1 -4.95 -4.51 -9.57
N ASN A 2 -4.98 -4.83 -10.87
CA ASN A 2 -6.20 -5.24 -11.59
C ASN A 2 -7.03 -6.33 -10.90
N LYS A 3 -6.38 -7.36 -10.32
CA LYS A 3 -7.08 -8.42 -9.58
C LYS A 3 -7.89 -7.87 -8.38
N LEU A 4 -7.31 -6.98 -7.58
CA LEU A 4 -8.00 -6.33 -6.45
C LEU A 4 -9.12 -5.43 -6.95
N TYR A 5 -8.85 -4.66 -8.02
CA TYR A 5 -9.84 -3.71 -8.52
C TYR A 5 -11.07 -4.43 -9.08
N ALA A 6 -10.87 -5.54 -9.80
CA ALA A 6 -11.96 -6.38 -10.29
C ALA A 6 -12.86 -6.90 -9.16
N SER A 7 -12.30 -7.17 -7.97
CA SER A 7 -13.09 -7.58 -6.80
C SER A 7 -13.72 -6.43 -6.03
N PHE A 8 -13.11 -5.25 -5.99
CA PHE A 8 -13.56 -4.13 -5.13
C PHE A 8 -14.53 -3.21 -5.85
N LYS A 9 -14.40 -3.07 -7.18
CA LYS A 9 -15.31 -2.26 -7.98
C LYS A 9 -16.73 -2.79 -7.86
N GLU A 10 -17.70 -1.88 -7.89
CA GLU A 10 -19.09 -2.27 -8.01
C GLU A 10 -19.29 -3.09 -9.29
N ASN A 11 -20.07 -4.14 -9.15
CA ASN A 11 -20.38 -5.07 -10.23
C ASN A 11 -21.72 -5.73 -9.91
N GLU A 12 -22.35 -6.31 -10.93
CA GLU A 12 -23.67 -6.95 -10.83
C GLU A 12 -23.72 -8.12 -9.83
N PHE A 13 -22.55 -8.69 -9.49
CA PHE A 13 -22.44 -9.82 -8.56
C PHE A 13 -22.17 -9.39 -7.11
N SER A 14 -21.89 -8.11 -6.85
CA SER A 14 -21.51 -7.61 -5.53
C SER A 14 -22.56 -6.65 -4.98
N ILE A 15 -23.13 -7.02 -3.83
CA ILE A 15 -24.07 -6.16 -3.10
C ILE A 15 -23.36 -5.03 -2.31
N LEU A 16 -22.02 -5.03 -2.28
CA LEU A 16 -21.25 -4.06 -1.50
C LEU A 16 -21.27 -2.69 -2.17
N LYS A 17 -21.94 -1.73 -1.52
CA LYS A 17 -22.04 -0.33 -1.97
C LYS A 17 -20.78 0.48 -1.66
N LYS A 18 -20.59 1.62 -2.30
CA LYS A 18 -19.59 2.63 -1.91
C LYS A 18 -19.60 2.88 -0.39
N GLY A 19 -18.43 3.08 0.20
CA GLY A 19 -18.24 3.24 1.65
C GLY A 19 -18.25 1.94 2.46
N SER A 20 -18.57 0.79 1.84
CA SER A 20 -18.47 -0.52 2.51
C SER A 20 -17.02 -0.84 2.90
N TYR A 21 -16.84 -1.59 3.98
CA TYR A 21 -15.53 -2.06 4.42
C TYR A 21 -15.16 -3.37 3.75
N ILE A 22 -13.92 -3.45 3.26
CA ILE A 22 -13.28 -4.68 2.83
C ILE A 22 -12.39 -5.20 3.97
N ALA A 23 -12.78 -6.33 4.55
CA ALA A 23 -11.91 -7.06 5.47
C ALA A 23 -10.82 -7.80 4.68
N THR A 24 -9.56 -7.50 4.95
CA THR A 24 -8.40 -8.06 4.24
C THR A 24 -7.19 -8.21 5.17
N GLY A 25 -6.02 -8.56 4.64
CA GLY A 25 -4.77 -8.64 5.39
C GLY A 25 -3.54 -8.80 4.48
N ASN A 26 -2.61 -9.65 4.91
CA ASN A 26 -1.32 -9.92 4.24
C ASN A 26 -1.48 -10.77 2.96
N TRP A 27 -2.35 -10.32 2.04
CA TRP A 27 -2.75 -11.06 0.86
C TRP A 27 -1.56 -11.35 -0.07
N GLY A 28 -1.26 -12.64 -0.22
CA GLY A 28 -0.15 -13.11 -1.06
C GLY A 28 1.24 -12.92 -0.46
N CYS A 29 1.36 -12.72 0.86
CA CYS A 29 2.64 -12.45 1.53
C CYS A 29 3.21 -13.63 2.35
N GLY A 30 2.49 -14.75 2.41
CA GLY A 30 2.96 -15.98 3.05
C GLY A 30 3.75 -16.84 2.05
N VAL A 31 3.21 -18.00 1.70
CA VAL A 31 3.81 -18.94 0.73
C VAL A 31 4.13 -18.30 -0.62
N PHE A 32 3.33 -17.31 -1.04
CA PHE A 32 3.56 -16.58 -2.29
C PHE A 32 4.64 -15.50 -2.21
N ASN A 33 5.28 -15.34 -1.05
CA ASN A 33 6.46 -14.49 -0.81
C ASN A 33 6.32 -13.04 -1.31
N GLY A 34 5.11 -12.50 -1.30
CA GLY A 34 4.87 -11.09 -1.60
C GLY A 34 5.33 -10.19 -0.46
N ASP A 35 5.83 -9.00 -0.81
CA ASP A 35 6.20 -7.99 0.17
C ASP A 35 4.95 -7.37 0.83
N ILE A 36 4.91 -7.37 2.16
CA ILE A 36 3.75 -6.93 2.96
C ILE A 36 3.51 -5.42 2.82
N GLU A 37 4.57 -4.61 2.81
CA GLU A 37 4.46 -3.16 2.67
C GLU A 37 3.87 -2.78 1.30
N LEU A 38 4.40 -3.37 0.23
CA LEU A 38 3.90 -3.19 -1.12
C LEU A 38 2.44 -3.66 -1.24
N LYS A 39 2.13 -4.87 -0.79
CA LYS A 39 0.79 -5.45 -0.93
C LYS A 39 -0.26 -4.67 -0.13
N SER A 40 0.07 -4.18 1.06
CA SER A 40 -0.85 -3.35 1.85
C SER A 40 -1.15 -2.01 1.16
N LEU A 41 -0.13 -1.31 0.63
CA LEU A 41 -0.33 -0.06 -0.09
C LEU A 41 -1.10 -0.23 -1.41
N LEU A 42 -0.84 -1.30 -2.15
CA LEU A 42 -1.62 -1.60 -3.37
C LEU A 42 -3.10 -1.86 -3.05
N GLN A 43 -3.40 -2.50 -1.93
CA GLN A 43 -4.78 -2.67 -1.47
C GLN A 43 -5.43 -1.34 -1.12
N ILE A 44 -4.71 -0.45 -0.41
CA ILE A 44 -5.20 0.90 -0.06
C ILE A 44 -5.47 1.76 -1.28
N ILE A 45 -4.55 1.76 -2.26
CA ILE A 45 -4.74 2.49 -3.53
C ILE A 45 -6.03 2.02 -4.21
N VAL A 46 -6.20 0.70 -4.32
CA VAL A 46 -7.35 0.12 -5.02
C VAL A 46 -8.65 0.35 -4.26
N ALA A 47 -8.67 0.22 -2.93
CA ALA A 47 -9.86 0.49 -2.13
C ALA A 47 -10.25 1.97 -2.21
N SER A 48 -9.28 2.88 -2.11
CA SER A 48 -9.52 4.32 -2.25
C SER A 48 -10.11 4.65 -3.63
N HIS A 49 -9.56 4.06 -4.69
CA HIS A 49 -10.05 4.27 -6.06
C HIS A 49 -11.44 3.63 -6.31
N ALA A 50 -11.76 2.52 -5.63
CA ALA A 50 -13.07 1.87 -5.69
C ALA A 50 -14.09 2.44 -4.68
N GLU A 51 -13.76 3.54 -4.01
CA GLU A 51 -14.60 4.18 -2.99
C GLU A 51 -15.02 3.21 -1.86
N LYS A 52 -14.09 2.36 -1.42
CA LYS A 52 -14.26 1.40 -0.31
C LYS A 52 -13.34 1.72 0.85
N ASN A 53 -13.79 1.36 2.05
CA ASN A 53 -12.95 1.37 3.25
C ASN A 53 -12.21 0.03 3.39
N ILE A 54 -11.10 0.01 4.14
CA ILE A 54 -10.36 -1.21 4.47
C ILE A 54 -10.38 -1.45 5.97
N TYR A 55 -10.60 -2.70 6.35
CA TYR A 55 -10.23 -3.25 7.65
C TYR A 55 -9.07 -4.23 7.46
N TYR A 56 -7.87 -3.85 7.91
CA TYR A 56 -6.64 -4.60 7.66
C TYR A 56 -6.25 -5.47 8.86
N CYS A 57 -6.34 -6.79 8.71
CA CYS A 57 -5.85 -7.76 9.68
C CYS A 57 -4.37 -8.09 9.42
N SER A 58 -3.49 -7.68 10.35
CA SER A 58 -2.05 -7.96 10.26
C SER A 58 -1.63 -9.34 10.80
N PHE A 59 -2.57 -10.13 11.34
CA PHE A 59 -2.33 -11.44 11.95
C PHE A 59 -1.22 -11.43 13.02
N GLY A 60 -1.27 -10.45 13.93
CA GLY A 60 -0.32 -10.32 15.04
C GLY A 60 0.98 -9.57 14.69
N ASN A 61 1.16 -9.15 13.43
CA ASN A 61 2.33 -8.34 13.06
C ASN A 61 2.12 -6.86 13.45
N ILE A 62 2.45 -6.54 14.70
CA ILE A 62 2.28 -5.19 15.29
C ILE A 62 3.16 -4.15 14.60
N LYS A 63 4.38 -4.53 14.16
CA LYS A 63 5.29 -3.60 13.48
C LYS A 63 4.69 -3.10 12.16
N ILE A 64 4.12 -4.01 11.37
CA ILE A 64 3.46 -3.67 10.10
C ILE A 64 2.25 -2.78 10.33
N ILE A 65 1.37 -3.09 11.29
CA ILE A 65 0.16 -2.28 11.49
C ILE A 65 0.49 -0.87 12.00
N ASN A 66 1.50 -0.74 12.86
CA ASN A 66 1.95 0.56 13.35
C ASN A 66 2.57 1.40 12.23
N GLY A 67 3.48 0.81 11.44
CA GLY A 67 4.09 1.49 10.30
C GLY A 67 3.06 1.88 9.23
N LEU A 68 2.10 1.01 8.95
CA LEU A 68 1.03 1.30 8.00
C LEU A 68 0.11 2.42 8.50
N SER A 69 -0.25 2.39 9.78
CA SER A 69 -1.09 3.43 10.42
C SER A 69 -0.40 4.79 10.39
N GLU A 70 0.87 4.84 10.76
CA GLU A 70 1.68 6.05 10.72
C GLU A 70 1.80 6.60 9.30
N LEU A 71 2.11 5.75 8.33
CA LEU A 71 2.21 6.15 6.93
C LEU A 71 0.87 6.71 6.43
N ILE A 72 -0.25 6.05 6.70
CA ILE A 72 -1.57 6.51 6.26
C ILE A 72 -1.95 7.85 6.90
N SER A 73 -1.62 8.04 8.18
CA SER A 73 -1.80 9.33 8.86
C SER A 73 -1.03 10.45 8.16
N ASN A 74 0.23 10.21 7.80
CA ASN A 74 1.06 11.20 7.10
C ASN A 74 0.60 11.44 5.65
N LEU A 75 0.23 10.40 4.92
CA LEU A 75 -0.33 10.54 3.57
C LEU A 75 -1.57 11.44 3.58
N ARG A 76 -2.47 11.24 4.55
CA ARG A 76 -3.66 12.09 4.74
C ARG A 76 -3.28 13.53 5.11
N LYS A 77 -2.36 13.71 6.07
CA LYS A 77 -1.87 15.03 6.51
C LYS A 77 -1.31 15.86 5.36
N HIS A 78 -0.63 15.20 4.41
CA HIS A 78 -0.01 15.83 3.25
C HIS A 78 -0.89 15.78 1.99
N ASN A 79 -2.18 15.44 2.10
CA ASN A 79 -3.12 15.35 0.98
C ASN A 79 -2.60 14.51 -0.20
N ILE A 80 -1.86 13.43 0.09
CA ILE A 80 -1.28 12.58 -0.94
C ILE A 80 -2.38 11.74 -1.59
N THR A 81 -2.58 11.94 -2.89
CA THR A 81 -3.53 11.20 -3.71
C THR A 81 -2.99 9.83 -4.11
N THR A 82 -3.88 8.96 -4.59
CA THR A 82 -3.52 7.59 -5.01
C THR A 82 -2.55 7.56 -6.19
N ASP A 83 -2.62 8.52 -7.12
CA ASP A 83 -1.68 8.61 -8.25
C ASP A 83 -0.28 9.02 -7.77
N ILE A 84 -0.17 9.95 -6.81
CA ILE A 84 1.10 10.33 -6.21
C ILE A 84 1.69 9.15 -5.43
N LEU A 85 0.88 8.47 -4.60
CA LEU A 85 1.34 7.28 -3.87
C LEU A 85 1.84 6.19 -4.83
N TYR A 86 1.13 5.94 -5.93
CA TYR A 86 1.58 5.00 -6.95
C TYR A 86 2.91 5.41 -7.60
N LYS A 87 3.08 6.71 -7.92
CA LYS A 87 4.34 7.25 -8.44
C LYS A 87 5.49 7.06 -7.45
N LEU A 88 5.26 7.25 -6.15
CA LEU A 88 6.26 7.04 -5.10
C LEU A 88 6.67 5.56 -4.99
N ILE A 89 5.71 4.63 -5.07
CA ILE A 89 6.02 3.17 -5.10
C ILE A 89 6.86 2.83 -6.33
N LYS A 90 6.54 3.39 -7.50
CA LYS A 90 7.33 3.19 -8.72
C LYS A 90 8.73 3.78 -8.59
N ALA A 91 8.86 4.96 -7.98
CA ALA A 91 10.15 5.60 -7.71
C ALA A 91 11.02 4.75 -6.78
N TYR A 92 10.45 4.19 -5.70
CA TYR A 92 11.17 3.25 -4.82
C TYR A 92 11.73 2.05 -5.60
N ASN A 93 10.91 1.45 -6.45
CA ASN A 93 11.32 0.32 -7.26
C ASN A 93 12.50 0.65 -8.19
N ASN A 94 12.54 1.86 -8.74
CA ASN A 94 13.64 2.29 -9.60
C ASN A 94 14.89 2.67 -8.78
N GLU A 95 14.75 3.60 -7.83
CA GLU A 95 15.85 4.23 -7.10
C GLU A 95 16.50 3.33 -6.04
N VAL A 96 15.76 2.33 -5.53
CA VAL A 96 16.20 1.46 -4.44
C VAL A 96 16.35 0.03 -4.94
N ILE A 97 15.31 -0.56 -5.53
CA ILE A 97 15.32 -1.98 -5.88
C ILE A 97 16.19 -2.25 -7.11
N PHE A 98 15.88 -1.64 -8.25
CA PHE A 98 16.61 -1.92 -9.49
C PHE A 98 18.03 -1.35 -9.51
N GLU A 99 18.25 -0.15 -8.97
CA GLU A 99 19.55 0.52 -9.05
C GLU A 99 20.55 0.08 -7.97
N LYS A 100 20.09 -0.43 -6.81
CA LYS A 100 20.93 -0.48 -5.60
C LYS A 100 20.84 -1.77 -4.77
N VAL A 101 19.95 -2.70 -5.11
CA VAL A 101 19.86 -3.98 -4.41
C VAL A 101 20.69 -5.03 -5.14
N ASN A 102 21.67 -5.59 -4.44
CA ASN A 102 22.32 -6.82 -4.88
C ASN A 102 21.33 -7.96 -4.65
N LYS A 103 21.27 -8.96 -5.54
CA LYS A 103 20.21 -10.01 -5.48
C LYS A 103 20.12 -10.73 -4.13
N ASP A 104 21.20 -10.71 -3.35
CA ASP A 104 21.34 -11.43 -2.09
C ASP A 104 21.20 -10.55 -0.84
N SER A 105 20.90 -9.25 -0.98
CA SER A 105 20.76 -8.35 0.18
C SER A 105 19.41 -7.62 0.20
N PRO A 106 18.82 -7.40 1.40
CA PRO A 106 17.60 -6.60 1.51
C PRO A 106 17.88 -5.12 1.16
N PRO A 107 16.84 -4.37 0.75
CA PRO A 107 16.97 -2.94 0.50
C PRO A 107 17.38 -2.18 1.76
N LYS A 108 18.22 -1.15 1.59
CA LYS A 108 18.74 -0.32 2.69
C LYS A 108 17.65 0.47 3.43
N ILE A 109 16.53 0.72 2.77
CA ILE A 109 15.38 1.45 3.30
C ILE A 109 14.13 0.70 2.88
N THR A 110 13.14 0.58 3.77
CA THR A 110 11.86 -0.07 3.42
C THR A 110 10.99 0.86 2.57
N LEU A 111 9.95 0.32 1.94
CA LEU A 111 9.05 1.10 1.11
C LEU A 111 8.30 2.16 1.94
N PHE A 112 7.84 1.81 3.13
CA PHE A 112 7.18 2.76 4.05
C PHE A 112 8.10 3.92 4.41
N ASN A 113 9.34 3.62 4.82
CA ASN A 113 10.30 4.65 5.21
C ASN A 113 10.70 5.54 4.04
N TYR A 114 10.90 4.96 2.85
CA TYR A 114 11.19 5.73 1.64
C TYR A 114 10.06 6.72 1.33
N ILE A 115 8.81 6.28 1.39
CA ILE A 115 7.65 7.16 1.14
C ILE A 115 7.59 8.25 2.22
N MET A 116 7.79 7.89 3.50
CA MET A 116 7.80 8.83 4.62
C MET A 116 8.86 9.93 4.47
N GLU A 117 10.05 9.60 3.94
CA GLU A 117 11.09 10.59 3.65
C GLU A 117 10.68 11.51 2.50
N LYS A 118 10.15 10.95 1.40
CA LYS A 118 9.78 11.73 0.21
C LYS A 118 8.61 12.69 0.48
N ILE A 119 7.59 12.27 1.24
CA ILE A 119 6.43 13.15 1.52
C ILE A 119 6.77 14.33 2.43
N LYS A 120 7.82 14.23 3.27
CA LYS A 120 8.32 15.35 4.08
C LYS A 120 8.99 16.43 3.25
N ILE A 121 9.54 16.06 2.09
CA ILE A 121 10.26 16.96 1.19
C ILE A 121 9.30 17.69 0.25
N VAL A 122 8.12 17.13 -0.02
CA VAL A 122 7.06 17.78 -0.79
C VAL A 122 6.51 18.96 0.03
N LYS A 123 7.05 20.16 -0.22
CA LYS A 123 6.42 21.42 0.19
C LYS A 123 5.15 21.59 -0.63
N ILE A 124 4.00 21.64 0.05
CA ILE A 124 2.74 22.15 -0.50
C ILE A 124 2.80 23.67 -0.45
#